data_AF-A0A671YH01-F1
#
_entry.id   AF-A0A671YH01-F1
#
_cell.length_a   1.000
_cell.length_b   1.000
_cell.length_c   1.000
_cell.angle_alpha   90.00
_cell.angle_beta   90.00
_cell.angle_gamma   90.00
#
_symmetry.space_group_name_H-M   'P 1'
#
loop_
_entity.id
_entity.type
_entity.pdbx_description
1 polymer ?
#
loop_
_entity_poly.entity_id
_entity_poly.type
_entity_poly.pdbx_seq_one_letter_code
_entity_poly.pdbx_strand_id
1 'polypeptide(L)'
;MVSPVVYFTLKDLAQSNPPQTSAAACVRSCVLSVCVPGHVCADFSFVVVFDHRVFVNRSLTLENIKCYGFDMDYTMAMYKSPDYESLGFELIRDRMVSVGYPHELLRYTYDPSFPTRGLVIDTTYGNLLKVDSNGNILICSHGFSFLKGEDIQAYYPNKFIQRGNTDRYYILNTLFNLSETYLYTCLVDFFTRCTRYTNLPTGYQHGDLFMSYRSMFQDLSDKTSEILNKCPLQPNLTVLLNRIKEVAKVFLATNSDYNYTEAIMKYLLESNIKPKKSWRSFFDLVVVDTRKPLFFAEGTVLRQVDTDTGKLRIGTYTGDLAHGTVYSGGSSDIVCDLLKVKGMDILYVGDHIFGDILKSKKRQGWKTFLVVPELTKELQVWEDKKNLFEELKHLDIFLADLYKHMDSGSKECPDISTIQMRMNVLTYRMDMSYGQMGSLLRSGSRQTLFASQLMRYADLYSSTCLNLLHYPFNYLFIAPPVLVSPLYAARGDVSKLS
;
A
#
# COMPACT_ATOMS: atom_id res chain seq x y z
N MET A 1 -44.82 -14.70 -3.55
CA MET A 1 -44.44 -15.96 -4.22
C MET A 1 -42.95 -16.13 -4.04
N VAL A 2 -42.58 -17.03 -3.14
CA VAL A 2 -41.22 -17.31 -2.68
C VAL A 2 -40.71 -18.46 -3.51
N SER A 3 -39.56 -18.30 -4.18
CA SER A 3 -38.89 -19.38 -4.89
C SER A 3 -37.80 -19.96 -3.96
N PRO A 4 -37.70 -21.29 -3.80
CA PRO A 4 -36.93 -21.89 -2.71
C PRO A 4 -35.43 -21.97 -3.02
N VAL A 5 -34.62 -21.59 -2.03
CA VAL A 5 -33.18 -21.86 -1.98
C VAL A 5 -33.00 -23.28 -1.45
N VAL A 6 -32.46 -24.18 -2.29
CA VAL A 6 -32.13 -25.56 -1.89
C VAL A 6 -30.70 -25.59 -1.35
N TYR A 7 -30.55 -25.90 -0.06
CA TYR A 7 -29.27 -26.23 0.57
C TYR A 7 -28.98 -27.72 0.38
N PHE A 8 -27.85 -28.08 -0.21
CA PHE A 8 -27.33 -29.45 -0.13
C PHE A 8 -26.33 -29.56 1.01
N THR A 9 -26.67 -30.34 2.03
CA THR A 9 -25.77 -30.78 3.10
C THR A 9 -24.93 -31.97 2.63
N LEU A 10 -23.62 -31.92 2.87
CA LEU A 10 -22.65 -33.00 2.70
C LEU A 10 -23.06 -34.25 3.50
N LYS A 11 -23.78 -35.21 2.89
CA LYS A 11 -23.88 -36.58 3.44
C LYS A 11 -24.23 -37.73 2.49
N ASP A 12 -24.38 -37.51 1.16
CA ASP A 12 -24.79 -38.59 0.24
C ASP A 12 -23.75 -38.96 -0.85
N LEU A 13 -22.46 -38.71 -0.63
CA LEU A 13 -21.38 -39.25 -1.47
C LEU A 13 -20.45 -40.13 -0.64
N ALA A 14 -20.99 -41.25 -0.16
CA ALA A 14 -20.21 -42.32 0.46
C ALA A 14 -20.70 -43.66 -0.06
N GLN A 15 -20.39 -43.99 -1.31
CA GLN A 15 -20.34 -45.37 -1.82
C GLN A 15 -19.69 -45.41 -3.21
N SER A 16 -18.36 -45.36 -3.23
CA SER A 16 -17.46 -46.15 -4.10
C SER A 16 -16.03 -45.57 -4.06
N ASN A 17 -15.06 -46.44 -3.81
CA ASN A 17 -13.62 -46.19 -3.84
C ASN A 17 -13.01 -47.40 -4.57
N PRO A 18 -11.84 -47.34 -5.23
CA PRO A 18 -11.36 -46.39 -6.25
C PRO A 18 -10.81 -47.16 -7.50
N PRO A 19 -10.03 -46.53 -8.41
CA PRO A 19 -8.59 -46.78 -8.29
C PRO A 19 -7.73 -45.51 -8.38
N GLN A 20 -6.53 -45.65 -7.82
CA GLN A 20 -5.48 -44.66 -7.67
C GLN A 20 -5.06 -44.03 -9.02
N THR A 21 -4.95 -42.70 -9.09
CA THR A 21 -3.85 -41.97 -9.77
C THR A 21 -3.94 -40.46 -9.51
N SER A 22 -2.87 -39.92 -8.90
CA SER A 22 -2.43 -38.53 -8.77
C SER A 22 -3.42 -37.37 -9.01
N ALA A 23 -4.00 -36.82 -7.94
CA ALA A 23 -4.58 -35.48 -7.90
C ALA A 23 -3.48 -34.40 -7.72
N ALA A 24 -2.56 -34.31 -8.68
CA ALA A 24 -1.50 -33.31 -8.71
C ALA A 24 -1.25 -32.83 -10.15
N ALA A 25 -2.30 -32.34 -10.82
CA ALA A 25 -2.17 -31.67 -12.12
C ALA A 25 -3.45 -30.89 -12.47
N CYS A 26 -3.68 -29.72 -11.86
CA CYS A 26 -4.50 -28.70 -12.52
C CYS A 26 -4.17 -27.29 -11.98
N VAL A 27 -2.92 -26.85 -12.17
CA VAL A 27 -2.54 -25.44 -12.10
C VAL A 27 -1.56 -25.15 -13.25
N ARG A 28 -2.08 -25.09 -14.47
CA ARG A 28 -1.50 -24.52 -15.70
C ARG A 28 -2.68 -24.31 -16.65
N SER A 29 -2.87 -23.26 -17.44
CA SER A 29 -2.16 -22.04 -17.76
C SER A 29 -3.09 -21.30 -18.73
N CYS A 30 -3.27 -19.98 -18.61
CA CYS A 30 -3.79 -19.16 -19.71
C CYS A 30 -2.75 -19.15 -20.83
N VAL A 31 -2.84 -20.03 -21.83
CA VAL A 31 -2.18 -19.89 -23.14
C VAL A 31 -2.99 -20.66 -24.20
N LEU A 32 -3.42 -19.94 -25.25
CA LEU A 32 -3.99 -20.40 -26.52
C LEU A 32 -5.17 -21.41 -26.48
N SER A 33 -6.37 -20.89 -26.76
CA SER A 33 -7.49 -21.72 -27.22
C SER A 33 -7.22 -22.18 -28.66
N VAL A 34 -6.86 -23.45 -28.83
CA VAL A 34 -7.06 -24.14 -30.11
C VAL A 34 -8.46 -24.76 -30.04
N CYS A 35 -9.41 -24.13 -30.73
CA CYS A 35 -10.78 -24.61 -30.82
C CYS A 35 -10.83 -25.91 -31.63
N VAL A 36 -11.24 -27.01 -31.00
CA VAL A 36 -11.76 -28.19 -31.72
C VAL A 36 -13.24 -27.91 -32.01
N PRO A 37 -13.73 -28.05 -33.27
CA PRO A 37 -15.13 -27.77 -33.57
C PRO A 37 -16.02 -28.89 -33.00
N GLY A 38 -17.00 -28.53 -32.17
CA GLY A 38 -18.11 -29.44 -31.82
C GLY A 38 -18.39 -29.68 -30.33
N HIS A 39 -17.81 -28.93 -29.39
CA HIS A 39 -18.21 -28.99 -27.98
C HIS A 39 -18.74 -27.64 -27.50
N VAL A 40 -20.00 -27.66 -27.07
CA VAL A 40 -20.65 -26.56 -26.35
C VAL A 40 -19.92 -26.40 -25.03
N CYS A 41 -19.07 -25.38 -24.89
CA CYS A 41 -18.52 -25.01 -23.59
C CYS A 41 -19.66 -24.41 -22.76
N ALA A 42 -20.01 -25.07 -21.66
CA ALA A 42 -20.76 -24.42 -20.60
C ALA A 42 -19.91 -23.27 -20.06
N ASP A 43 -20.47 -22.06 -20.03
CA ASP A 43 -19.84 -20.88 -19.44
C ASP A 43 -19.66 -21.07 -17.92
N PHE A 44 -18.56 -21.72 -17.54
CA PHE A 44 -18.08 -21.68 -16.16
C PHE A 44 -17.47 -20.30 -15.93
N SER A 45 -18.27 -19.40 -15.37
CA SER A 45 -17.78 -18.15 -14.78
C SER A 45 -16.91 -18.48 -13.58
N PHE A 46 -15.61 -18.68 -13.79
CA PHE A 46 -14.64 -18.76 -12.70
C PHE A 46 -14.55 -17.39 -12.02
N VAL A 47 -15.17 -17.25 -10.85
CA VAL A 47 -14.90 -16.13 -9.96
C VAL A 47 -13.45 -16.27 -9.50
N VAL A 48 -12.56 -15.39 -9.97
CA VAL A 48 -11.18 -15.36 -9.50
C VAL A 48 -11.21 -14.85 -8.06
N VAL A 49 -11.07 -15.76 -7.09
CA VAL A 49 -10.96 -15.39 -5.68
C VAL A 49 -9.55 -14.86 -5.43
N PHE A 50 -9.36 -13.56 -5.65
CA PHE A 50 -8.09 -12.86 -5.41
C PHE A 50 -7.71 -12.79 -3.92
N ASP A 51 -8.66 -13.06 -3.03
CA ASP A 51 -8.57 -12.76 -1.59
C ASP A 51 -7.42 -13.50 -0.87
N HIS A 52 -6.98 -14.65 -1.40
CA HIS A 52 -5.98 -15.52 -0.78
C HIS A 52 -4.60 -15.49 -1.46
N ARG A 53 -4.39 -14.62 -2.45
CA ARG A 53 -3.20 -14.67 -3.30
C ARG A 53 -2.05 -13.81 -2.79
N VAL A 54 -0.84 -14.36 -2.79
CA VAL A 54 0.40 -13.59 -2.69
C VAL A 54 0.89 -13.29 -4.11
N PHE A 55 1.05 -12.00 -4.42
CA PHE A 55 1.55 -11.52 -5.70
C PHE A 55 3.08 -11.37 -5.65
N VAL A 56 3.71 -11.50 -6.81
CA VAL A 56 5.17 -11.67 -6.93
C VAL A 56 5.73 -10.68 -7.93
N ASN A 57 6.65 -9.82 -7.49
CA ASN A 57 7.44 -8.96 -8.37
C ASN A 57 8.82 -9.55 -8.66
N ARG A 58 9.39 -10.30 -7.71
CA ARG A 58 10.69 -10.97 -7.83
C ARG A 58 10.62 -12.37 -7.25
N SER A 59 11.23 -13.33 -7.94
CA SER A 59 11.21 -14.72 -7.51
C SER A 59 11.84 -14.88 -6.12
N LEU A 60 11.21 -15.71 -5.29
CA LEU A 60 11.59 -15.92 -3.89
C LEU A 60 11.25 -17.36 -3.48
N THR A 61 12.25 -18.08 -2.98
CA THR A 61 12.08 -19.42 -2.41
C THR A 61 11.90 -19.31 -0.90
N LEU A 62 10.75 -19.73 -0.37
CA LEU A 62 10.47 -19.65 1.08
C LEU A 62 11.42 -20.53 1.90
N GLU A 63 11.91 -21.64 1.35
CA GLU A 63 12.84 -22.56 2.03
C GLU A 63 14.16 -21.88 2.43
N ASN A 64 14.56 -20.86 1.69
CA ASN A 64 15.78 -20.09 1.95
C ASN A 64 15.60 -19.06 3.07
N ILE A 65 14.35 -18.73 3.43
CA ILE A 65 14.07 -17.77 4.49
C ILE A 65 14.26 -18.45 5.85
N LYS A 66 15.19 -17.93 6.65
CA LYS A 66 15.49 -18.43 8.01
C LYS A 66 14.92 -17.56 9.10
N CYS A 67 14.42 -16.37 8.74
CA CYS A 67 13.84 -15.44 9.68
C CYS A 67 12.72 -14.60 9.06
N TYR A 68 11.61 -14.48 9.79
CA TYR A 68 10.47 -13.66 9.40
C TYR A 68 10.34 -12.49 10.38
N GLY A 69 10.42 -11.28 9.85
CA GLY A 69 10.23 -10.07 10.63
C GLY A 69 8.91 -9.42 10.29
N PHE A 70 8.22 -8.88 11.30
CA PHE A 70 6.95 -8.21 11.13
C PHE A 70 7.00 -6.79 11.69
N ASP A 71 6.34 -5.86 11.00
CA ASP A 71 5.77 -4.69 11.66
C ASP A 71 4.43 -5.04 12.34
N MET A 72 3.98 -4.20 13.26
CA MET A 72 2.73 -4.38 13.98
C MET A 72 1.56 -3.70 13.26
N ASP A 73 1.55 -2.37 13.25
CA ASP A 73 0.42 -1.57 12.79
C ASP A 73 0.18 -1.73 11.27
N TYR A 74 -1.08 -1.89 10.86
CA TYR A 74 -1.51 -2.16 9.48
C TYR A 74 -0.84 -3.37 8.78
N THR A 75 -0.08 -4.16 9.53
CA THR A 75 0.61 -5.37 9.06
C THR A 75 0.05 -6.60 9.76
N MET A 76 0.22 -6.67 11.09
CA MET A 76 -0.41 -7.69 11.94
C MET A 76 -1.75 -7.17 12.51
N ALA A 77 -1.74 -5.92 12.99
CA ALA A 77 -2.89 -5.22 13.54
C ALA A 77 -3.62 -4.45 12.43
N MET A 78 -4.65 -5.08 11.86
CA MET A 78 -5.44 -4.48 10.79
C MET A 78 -6.57 -3.64 11.37
N TYR A 79 -6.48 -2.31 11.30
CA TYR A 79 -7.57 -1.43 11.75
C TYR A 79 -8.73 -1.44 10.75
N LYS A 80 -9.95 -1.33 11.27
CA LYS A 80 -11.16 -1.39 10.46
C LYS A 80 -11.41 -0.04 9.78
N SER A 81 -11.48 -0.06 8.45
CA SER A 81 -11.85 1.09 7.62
C SER A 81 -13.36 1.12 7.38
N PRO A 82 -14.04 2.29 7.39
CA PRO A 82 -13.49 3.63 7.64
C PRO A 82 -13.50 4.05 9.12
N ASP A 83 -13.89 3.15 10.03
CA ASP A 83 -14.15 3.47 11.45
C ASP A 83 -12.90 4.07 12.15
N TYR A 84 -11.72 3.51 11.88
CA TYR A 84 -10.46 3.98 12.48
C TYR A 84 -10.07 5.36 11.95
N GLU A 85 -10.12 5.54 10.62
CA GLU A 85 -9.80 6.80 9.98
C GLU A 85 -10.79 7.91 10.38
N SER A 86 -12.07 7.59 10.54
CA SER A 86 -13.08 8.53 11.02
C SER A 86 -12.79 8.98 12.44
N LEU A 87 -12.46 8.04 13.34
CA LEU A 87 -12.07 8.38 14.70
C LEU A 87 -10.82 9.28 14.73
N GLY A 88 -9.81 8.96 13.93
CA GLY A 88 -8.61 9.80 13.84
C GLY A 88 -8.87 11.17 13.27
N PHE A 89 -9.75 11.26 12.28
CA PHE A 89 -10.18 12.54 11.74
C PHE A 89 -10.88 13.40 12.82
N GLU A 90 -11.82 12.83 13.57
CA GLU A 90 -12.55 13.54 14.62
C GLU A 90 -11.62 14.04 15.74
N LEU A 91 -10.72 13.19 16.22
CA LEU A 91 -9.78 13.54 17.29
C LEU A 91 -8.81 14.67 16.85
N ILE A 92 -8.25 14.59 15.65
CA ILE A 92 -7.36 15.63 15.13
C ILE A 92 -8.15 16.92 14.89
N ARG A 93 -9.35 16.85 14.29
CA ARG A 93 -10.23 18.01 14.06
C ARG A 93 -10.57 18.72 15.38
N ASP A 94 -11.01 17.99 16.39
CA ASP A 94 -11.42 18.56 17.67
C ASP A 94 -10.21 19.17 18.40
N ARG A 95 -9.05 18.52 18.30
CA ARG A 95 -7.79 19.07 18.80
C ARG A 95 -7.39 20.36 18.07
N MET A 96 -7.53 20.42 16.75
CA MET A 96 -7.25 21.63 15.97
C MET A 96 -8.11 22.80 16.43
N VAL A 97 -9.41 22.58 16.65
CA VAL A 97 -10.31 23.61 17.20
C VAL A 97 -9.89 24.02 18.61
N SER A 98 -9.50 23.06 19.46
CA SER A 98 -9.07 23.36 20.84
C SER A 98 -7.84 24.27 20.92
N VAL A 99 -6.98 24.28 19.90
CA VAL A 99 -5.78 25.14 19.86
C VAL A 99 -6.00 26.49 19.17
N GLY A 100 -7.22 26.76 18.68
CA GLY A 100 -7.60 28.05 18.14
C GLY A 100 -8.00 28.07 16.67
N TYR A 101 -8.06 26.92 15.99
CA TYR A 101 -8.66 26.89 14.64
C TYR A 101 -10.17 27.17 14.70
N PRO A 102 -10.78 27.67 13.61
CA PRO A 102 -12.20 28.07 13.60
C PRO A 102 -13.16 26.92 13.96
N HIS A 103 -14.18 27.21 14.77
CA HIS A 103 -15.14 26.23 15.27
C HIS A 103 -16.00 25.62 14.15
N GLU A 104 -16.11 26.29 13.01
CA GLU A 104 -16.79 25.81 11.83
C GLU A 104 -16.19 24.51 11.29
N LEU A 105 -14.92 24.20 11.63
CA LEU A 105 -14.29 22.93 11.28
C LEU A 105 -15.01 21.72 11.88
N LEU A 106 -15.70 21.87 13.03
CA LEU A 106 -16.48 20.80 13.66
C LEU A 106 -17.62 20.27 12.79
N ARG A 107 -17.99 21.00 11.72
CA ARG A 107 -19.02 20.57 10.76
C ARG A 107 -18.52 19.52 9.77
N TYR A 108 -17.21 19.38 9.59
CA TYR A 108 -16.67 18.37 8.71
C TYR A 108 -16.73 16.99 9.37
N THR A 109 -17.08 16.00 8.56
CA THR A 109 -17.08 14.57 8.89
C THR A 109 -16.19 13.85 7.90
N TYR A 110 -15.51 12.78 8.32
CA TYR A 110 -14.61 12.04 7.44
C TYR A 110 -15.35 11.42 6.24
N ASP A 111 -14.83 11.65 5.04
CA ASP A 111 -15.33 11.02 3.80
C ASP A 111 -14.27 10.06 3.24
N PRO A 112 -14.46 8.73 3.37
CA PRO A 112 -13.51 7.75 2.87
C PRO A 112 -13.46 7.66 1.33
N SER A 113 -14.37 8.34 0.61
CA SER A 113 -14.36 8.36 -0.86
C SER A 113 -13.31 9.30 -1.44
N PHE A 114 -12.79 10.24 -0.63
CA PHE A 114 -11.86 11.27 -1.12
C PHE A 114 -10.39 10.82 -1.09
N PRO A 115 -9.77 10.49 0.06
CA PRO A 115 -8.33 10.29 0.13
C PRO A 115 -7.93 8.94 -0.47
N THR A 116 -6.83 8.95 -1.22
CA THR A 116 -6.10 7.75 -1.64
C THR A 116 -4.70 7.82 -1.04
N ARG A 117 -4.13 6.69 -0.61
CA ARG A 117 -2.77 6.65 -0.06
C ARG A 117 -1.72 6.97 -1.14
N GLY A 118 -0.59 7.54 -0.72
CA GLY A 118 0.54 7.87 -1.60
C GLY A 118 0.42 9.23 -2.31
N LEU A 119 -0.53 10.07 -1.88
CA LEU A 119 -0.63 11.46 -2.34
C LEU A 119 0.51 12.32 -1.78
N VAL A 120 0.74 13.46 -2.41
CA VAL A 120 1.80 14.41 -2.07
C VAL A 120 1.19 15.75 -1.71
N ILE A 121 1.47 16.25 -0.51
CA ILE A 121 1.14 17.62 -0.11
C ILE A 121 2.23 18.56 -0.60
N ASP A 122 1.84 19.60 -1.34
CA ASP A 122 2.68 20.75 -1.61
C ASP A 122 2.50 21.80 -0.51
N THR A 123 3.45 21.86 0.41
CA THR A 123 3.42 22.80 1.54
C THR A 123 3.67 24.26 1.14
N THR A 124 4.00 24.52 -0.13
CA THR A 124 4.14 25.88 -0.66
C THR A 124 2.83 26.42 -1.21
N TYR A 125 2.05 25.61 -1.94
CA TYR A 125 0.83 26.07 -2.64
C TYR A 125 -0.48 25.49 -2.11
N GLY A 126 -0.43 24.58 -1.13
CA GLY A 126 -1.65 24.03 -0.53
C GLY A 126 -2.32 22.94 -1.36
N ASN A 127 -1.67 22.49 -2.43
CA ASN A 127 -2.24 21.51 -3.34
C ASN A 127 -1.95 20.08 -2.89
N LEU A 128 -2.93 19.19 -3.11
CA LEU A 128 -2.78 17.76 -2.98
C LEU A 128 -2.57 17.15 -4.37
N LEU A 129 -1.46 16.43 -4.53
CA LEU A 129 -0.98 15.95 -5.82
C LEU A 129 -0.93 14.42 -5.84
N LYS A 130 -1.42 13.84 -6.93
CA LYS A 130 -1.13 12.46 -7.31
C LYS A 130 -0.08 12.50 -8.41
N VAL A 131 1.01 11.74 -8.25
CA VAL A 131 2.16 11.82 -9.16
C VAL A 131 2.62 10.44 -9.62
N ASP A 132 3.28 10.40 -10.77
CA ASP A 132 3.94 9.20 -11.28
C ASP A 132 5.36 9.02 -10.70
N SER A 133 6.04 7.96 -11.15
CA SER A 133 7.39 7.60 -10.73
C SER A 133 8.49 8.60 -11.14
N ASN A 134 8.19 9.51 -12.07
CA ASN A 134 9.11 10.57 -12.50
C ASN A 134 8.85 11.86 -11.73
N GLY A 135 7.62 12.07 -11.25
CA GLY A 135 7.19 13.30 -10.57
C GLY A 135 6.25 14.14 -11.43
N ASN A 136 5.76 13.58 -12.55
CA ASN A 136 4.73 14.25 -13.34
C ASN A 136 3.40 14.16 -12.60
N ILE A 137 2.62 15.22 -12.68
CA ILE A 137 1.32 15.34 -12.04
C ILE A 137 0.28 14.54 -12.83
N LEU A 138 -0.46 13.68 -12.11
CA LEU A 138 -1.60 12.91 -12.61
C LEU A 138 -2.92 13.59 -12.22
N ILE A 139 -3.04 13.96 -10.95
CA ILE A 139 -4.20 14.63 -10.37
C ILE A 139 -3.69 15.77 -9.48
N CYS A 140 -4.37 16.92 -9.50
CA CYS A 140 -4.09 18.06 -8.65
C CYS A 140 -5.39 18.58 -8.07
N SER A 141 -5.45 18.77 -6.75
CA SER A 141 -6.60 19.35 -6.06
C SER A 141 -6.16 20.47 -5.14
N HIS A 142 -6.92 21.56 -5.11
CA HIS A 142 -6.78 22.65 -4.14
C HIS A 142 -8.05 22.68 -3.28
N GLY A 143 -7.96 22.20 -2.04
CA GLY A 143 -9.15 21.80 -1.29
C GLY A 143 -9.91 20.72 -2.08
N PHE A 144 -11.24 20.83 -2.16
CA PHE A 144 -12.06 19.91 -2.96
C PHE A 144 -12.18 20.32 -4.45
N SER A 145 -11.45 21.34 -4.89
CA SER A 145 -11.44 21.78 -6.28
C SER A 145 -10.33 21.09 -7.09
N PHE A 146 -10.72 20.21 -8.01
CA PHE A 146 -9.78 19.54 -8.92
C PHE A 146 -9.34 20.48 -10.04
N LEU A 147 -8.04 20.78 -10.09
CA LEU A 147 -7.44 21.66 -11.08
C LEU A 147 -7.18 20.90 -12.39
N LYS A 148 -7.28 21.60 -13.53
CA LYS A 148 -7.08 21.00 -14.87
C LYS A 148 -6.22 21.90 -15.76
N GLY A 149 -5.63 21.32 -16.80
CA GLY A 149 -5.05 22.07 -17.92
C GLY A 149 -4.10 23.19 -17.50
N GLU A 150 -4.54 24.42 -17.76
CA GLU A 150 -3.82 25.68 -17.51
C GLU A 150 -3.74 26.03 -16.03
N ASP A 151 -4.74 25.68 -15.21
CA ASP A 151 -4.72 25.93 -13.77
C ASP A 151 -3.56 25.20 -13.10
N ILE A 152 -3.30 23.95 -13.52
CA ILE A 152 -2.13 23.21 -13.04
C ILE A 152 -0.83 23.89 -13.51
N GLN A 153 -0.80 24.40 -14.74
CA GLN A 153 0.40 25.06 -15.29
C GLN A 153 0.74 26.36 -14.57
N ALA A 154 -0.26 27.08 -14.06
CA ALA A 154 -0.05 28.29 -13.26
C ALA A 154 0.78 28.00 -11.98
N TYR A 155 0.54 26.85 -11.34
CA TYR A 155 1.33 26.40 -10.19
C TYR A 155 2.60 25.62 -10.58
N TYR A 156 2.50 24.81 -11.62
CA TYR A 156 3.52 23.85 -12.06
C TYR A 156 3.72 23.96 -13.58
N PRO A 157 4.55 24.91 -14.07
CA PRO A 157 4.68 25.18 -15.51
C PRO A 157 5.02 23.94 -16.35
N ASN A 158 5.83 23.02 -15.80
CA ASN A 158 6.21 21.77 -16.47
C ASN A 158 5.34 20.56 -16.05
N LYS A 159 4.21 20.78 -15.36
CA LYS A 159 3.34 19.75 -14.76
C LYS A 159 4.12 18.67 -13.99
N PHE A 160 5.16 19.11 -13.29
CA PHE A 160 6.20 18.25 -12.70
C PHE A 160 6.64 18.80 -11.34
N ILE A 161 6.93 17.87 -10.42
CA ILE A 161 7.51 18.18 -9.11
C ILE A 161 8.83 17.46 -8.87
N GLN A 162 9.75 18.16 -8.20
CA GLN A 162 11.01 17.58 -7.73
C GLN A 162 10.79 16.89 -6.38
N ARG A 163 10.39 15.62 -6.42
CA ARG A 163 10.08 14.81 -5.22
C ARG A 163 11.25 14.67 -4.22
N GLY A 164 12.48 14.92 -4.65
CA GLY A 164 13.65 14.94 -3.76
C GLY A 164 13.68 16.14 -2.81
N ASN A 165 12.90 17.19 -3.10
CA ASN A 165 12.72 18.34 -2.21
C ASN A 165 11.69 17.98 -1.13
N THR A 166 12.15 17.27 -0.11
CA THR A 166 11.34 16.85 1.04
C THR A 166 10.95 18.01 1.95
N ASP A 167 11.62 19.15 1.84
CA ASP A 167 11.23 20.35 2.58
C ASP A 167 9.89 20.86 2.08
N ARG A 168 9.65 20.82 0.77
CA ARG A 168 8.40 21.29 0.16
C ARG A 168 7.34 20.20 0.03
N TYR A 169 7.71 19.02 -0.44
CA TYR A 169 6.77 17.97 -0.80
C TYR A 169 6.76 16.86 0.25
N TYR A 170 5.60 16.64 0.85
CA TYR A 170 5.40 15.57 1.83
C TYR A 170 4.58 14.42 1.23
N ILE A 171 5.09 13.19 1.28
CA ILE A 171 4.44 12.02 0.70
C ILE A 171 3.70 11.23 1.80
N LEU A 172 2.39 11.09 1.65
CA LEU A 172 1.48 10.45 2.60
C LEU A 172 1.43 8.93 2.35
N ASN A 173 2.44 8.19 2.81
CA ASN A 173 2.67 6.79 2.44
C ASN A 173 1.94 5.75 3.29
N THR A 174 1.43 6.12 4.47
CA THR A 174 0.80 5.19 5.42
C THR A 174 -0.72 5.33 5.43
N LEU A 175 -1.42 4.30 5.90
CA LEU A 175 -2.87 4.36 6.09
C LEU A 175 -3.27 5.33 7.22
N PHE A 176 -2.38 5.56 8.21
CA PHE A 176 -2.56 6.60 9.22
C PHE A 176 -2.72 8.01 8.62
N ASN A 177 -2.09 8.27 7.47
CA ASN A 177 -2.16 9.58 6.83
C ASN A 177 -3.51 9.85 6.14
N LEU A 178 -4.43 8.89 6.02
CA LEU A 178 -5.71 9.10 5.33
C LEU A 178 -6.57 10.17 6.01
N SER A 179 -6.66 10.13 7.35
CA SER A 179 -7.38 11.12 8.15
C SER A 179 -6.76 12.51 8.00
N GLU A 180 -5.43 12.62 8.09
CA GLU A 180 -4.69 13.88 7.90
C GLU A 180 -4.85 14.44 6.49
N THR A 181 -4.81 13.58 5.48
CA THR A 181 -4.97 13.95 4.06
C THR A 181 -6.32 14.63 3.84
N TYR A 182 -7.38 14.01 4.35
CA TYR A 182 -8.73 14.55 4.22
C TYR A 182 -8.89 15.84 5.04
N LEU A 183 -8.41 15.88 6.29
CA LEU A 183 -8.51 17.07 7.12
C LEU A 183 -7.72 18.25 6.55
N TYR A 184 -6.51 18.03 6.04
CA TYR A 184 -5.75 19.07 5.36
C TYR A 184 -6.52 19.64 4.15
N THR A 185 -7.19 18.77 3.40
CA THR A 185 -8.04 19.18 2.28
C THR A 185 -9.24 20.01 2.77
N CYS A 186 -9.89 19.61 3.87
CA CYS A 186 -10.96 20.38 4.51
C CYS A 186 -10.48 21.77 4.94
N LEU A 187 -9.26 21.89 5.50
CA LEU A 187 -8.70 23.18 5.90
C LEU A 187 -8.52 24.10 4.70
N VAL A 188 -7.86 23.62 3.64
CA VAL A 188 -7.64 24.39 2.42
C VAL A 188 -8.98 24.81 1.80
N ASP A 189 -9.93 23.89 1.69
CA ASP A 189 -11.28 24.18 1.19
C ASP A 189 -12.07 25.18 2.06
N PHE A 190 -11.94 25.08 3.39
CA PHE A 190 -12.59 25.99 4.33
C PHE A 190 -12.05 27.41 4.18
N PHE A 191 -10.72 27.59 4.28
CA PHE A 191 -10.12 28.92 4.24
C PHE A 191 -10.26 29.56 2.87
N THR A 192 -10.12 28.80 1.78
CA THR A 192 -10.30 29.31 0.41
C THR A 192 -11.71 29.90 0.18
N ARG A 193 -12.74 29.32 0.81
CA ARG A 193 -14.14 29.79 0.69
C ARG A 193 -14.56 30.80 1.76
N CYS A 194 -13.74 31.00 2.80
CA CYS A 194 -14.09 31.87 3.91
C CYS A 194 -13.74 33.33 3.59
N THR A 195 -14.74 34.18 3.39
CA THR A 195 -14.56 35.61 3.07
C THR A 195 -13.82 36.43 4.14
N ARG A 196 -13.65 35.89 5.35
CA ARG A 196 -12.83 36.50 6.41
C ARG A 196 -11.34 36.50 6.06
N TYR A 197 -10.89 35.55 5.25
CA TYR A 197 -9.49 35.36 4.92
C TYR A 197 -9.21 35.83 3.51
N THR A 198 -8.07 36.49 3.32
CA THR A 198 -7.55 36.81 1.99
C THR A 198 -6.70 35.64 1.51
N ASN A 199 -7.02 35.12 0.32
CA ASN A 199 -6.27 34.03 -0.31
C ASN A 199 -4.94 34.56 -0.86
N LEU A 200 -3.83 34.00 -0.40
CA LEU A 200 -2.50 34.28 -0.90
C LEU A 200 -1.91 33.03 -1.57
N PRO A 201 -0.91 33.18 -2.47
CA PRO A 201 -0.31 32.02 -3.14
C PRO A 201 0.28 30.98 -2.18
N THR A 202 0.72 31.39 -0.99
CA THR A 202 1.40 30.53 -0.01
C THR A 202 0.64 30.33 1.30
N GLY A 203 -0.62 30.76 1.36
CA GLY A 203 -1.46 30.58 2.55
C GLY A 203 -2.63 31.56 2.61
N TYR A 204 -3.05 31.88 3.82
CA TYR A 204 -4.20 32.75 4.09
C TYR A 204 -3.82 33.87 5.05
N GLN A 205 -4.43 35.05 4.85
CA GLN A 205 -4.21 36.21 5.73
C GLN A 205 -5.53 36.70 6.33
N HIS A 206 -5.53 37.00 7.64
CA HIS A 206 -6.63 37.65 8.34
C HIS A 206 -6.08 38.69 9.33
N GLY A 207 -6.23 39.98 9.00
CA GLY A 207 -5.54 41.04 9.73
C GLY A 207 -4.02 40.85 9.67
N ASP A 208 -3.38 40.82 10.84
CA ASP A 208 -1.93 40.59 10.98
C ASP A 208 -1.56 39.09 11.03
N LEU A 209 -2.55 38.20 11.11
CA LEU A 209 -2.31 36.75 11.13
C LEU A 209 -2.09 36.24 9.71
N PHE A 210 -0.91 35.65 9.48
CA PHE A 210 -0.61 34.88 8.28
C PHE A 210 -0.49 33.39 8.61
N MET A 211 -1.29 32.56 7.93
CA MET A 211 -1.26 31.11 8.06
C MET A 211 -0.78 30.49 6.76
N SER A 212 0.45 29.99 6.75
CA SER A 212 1.01 29.30 5.60
C SER A 212 0.45 27.88 5.46
N TYR A 213 0.45 27.33 4.24
CA TYR A 213 0.13 25.92 4.03
C TYR A 213 1.03 24.97 4.82
N ARG A 214 2.32 25.31 4.91
CA ARG A 214 3.30 24.58 5.73
C ARG A 214 2.91 24.55 7.21
N SER A 215 2.59 25.71 7.80
CA SER A 215 2.25 25.78 9.23
C SER A 215 0.96 25.02 9.53
N MET A 216 -0.05 25.09 8.64
CA MET A 216 -1.26 24.28 8.78
C MET A 216 -0.97 22.77 8.74
N PHE A 217 -0.06 22.34 7.85
CA PHE A 217 0.31 20.93 7.78
C PHE A 217 1.09 20.49 9.03
N GLN A 218 2.04 21.29 9.52
CA GLN A 218 2.77 21.03 10.76
C GLN A 218 1.83 20.90 11.96
N ASP A 219 0.87 21.82 12.06
CA ASP A 219 -0.16 21.79 13.09
C ASP A 219 -0.97 20.49 13.13
N LEU A 220 -1.20 19.87 11.96
CA LEU A 220 -1.89 18.59 11.87
C LEU A 220 -0.97 17.44 12.29
N SER A 221 0.23 17.36 11.69
CA SER A 221 1.16 16.26 11.92
C SER A 221 1.61 16.15 13.38
N ASP A 222 1.82 17.27 14.06
CA ASP A 222 2.24 17.27 15.47
C ASP A 222 1.13 16.78 16.43
N LYS A 223 -0.12 16.74 15.98
CA LYS A 223 -1.30 16.41 16.79
C LYS A 223 -1.84 15.00 16.53
N THR A 224 -1.25 14.27 15.59
CA THR A 224 -1.59 12.88 15.33
C THR A 224 -0.97 11.99 16.41
N SER A 225 -1.64 11.88 17.55
CA SER A 225 -1.29 10.90 18.58
C SER A 225 -1.78 9.50 18.20
N GLU A 226 -1.08 8.45 18.64
CA GLU A 226 -1.52 7.06 18.48
C GLU A 226 -2.90 6.85 19.12
N ILE A 227 -3.88 6.51 18.29
CA ILE A 227 -5.25 6.25 18.72
C ILE A 227 -5.35 4.78 19.06
N LEU A 228 -5.41 4.49 20.35
CA LEU A 228 -5.70 3.14 20.80
C LEU A 228 -7.16 2.80 20.46
N ASN A 229 -7.33 2.04 19.38
CA ASN A 229 -8.60 1.44 19.03
C ASN A 229 -8.41 -0.06 18.79
N LYS A 230 -9.41 -0.85 19.19
CA LYS A 230 -9.34 -2.31 19.04
C LYS A 230 -9.52 -2.68 17.57
N CYS A 231 -8.52 -3.33 16.99
CA CYS A 231 -8.64 -3.95 15.68
C CYS A 231 -9.51 -5.23 15.74
N PRO A 232 -10.00 -5.78 14.60
CA PRO A 232 -10.66 -7.07 14.58
C PRO A 232 -9.69 -8.20 14.95
N LEU A 233 -10.14 -9.18 15.75
CA LEU A 233 -9.35 -10.36 16.07
C LEU A 233 -9.14 -11.22 14.81
N GLN A 234 -7.92 -11.71 14.63
CA GLN A 234 -7.53 -12.57 13.51
C GLN A 234 -7.00 -13.91 14.03
N PRO A 235 -7.86 -14.93 14.22
CA PRO A 235 -7.44 -16.22 14.79
C PRO A 235 -6.28 -16.87 14.01
N ASN A 236 -6.29 -16.72 12.68
CA ASN A 236 -5.29 -17.29 11.78
C ASN A 236 -3.88 -16.71 11.97
N LEU A 237 -3.73 -15.52 12.58
CA LEU A 237 -2.43 -14.93 12.85
C LEU A 237 -1.59 -15.81 13.79
N THR A 238 -2.22 -16.34 14.83
CA THR A 238 -1.56 -17.25 15.80
C THR A 238 -1.12 -18.55 15.12
N VAL A 239 -1.92 -19.07 14.19
CA VAL A 239 -1.61 -20.26 13.39
C VAL A 239 -0.41 -20.00 12.48
N LEU A 240 -0.38 -18.85 11.80
CA LEU A 240 0.74 -18.46 10.93
C LEU A 240 2.05 -18.38 11.71
N LEU A 241 2.05 -17.65 12.83
CA LEU A 241 3.26 -17.46 13.64
C LEU A 241 3.78 -18.79 14.19
N ASN A 242 2.91 -19.67 14.70
CA ASN A 242 3.31 -20.99 15.18
C ASN A 242 3.94 -21.83 14.06
N ARG A 243 3.31 -21.87 12.88
CA ARG A 243 3.83 -22.60 11.71
C ARG A 243 5.17 -22.06 11.24
N ILE A 244 5.38 -20.74 11.26
CA ILE A 244 6.67 -20.14 10.93
C ILE A 244 7.72 -20.55 11.96
N LYS A 245 7.40 -20.50 13.27
CA LYS A 245 8.34 -20.88 14.35
C LYS A 245 8.81 -22.33 14.27
N GLU A 246 8.07 -23.22 13.63
CA GLU A 246 8.48 -24.61 13.41
C GLU A 246 9.65 -24.71 12.41
N VAL A 247 9.82 -23.73 11.52
CA VAL A 247 10.80 -23.78 10.42
C VAL A 247 11.83 -22.64 10.42
N ALA A 248 11.54 -21.53 11.10
CA ALA A 248 12.32 -20.29 11.05
C ALA A 248 12.17 -19.46 12.33
N LYS A 249 13.08 -18.49 12.53
CA LYS A 249 12.96 -17.50 13.62
C LYS A 249 11.93 -16.43 13.29
N VAL A 250 11.28 -15.86 14.30
CA VAL A 250 10.30 -14.79 14.15
C VAL A 250 10.68 -13.58 14.98
N PHE A 251 10.62 -12.37 14.43
CA PHE A 251 10.79 -11.15 15.22
C PHE A 251 9.74 -10.08 14.93
N LEU A 252 9.50 -9.24 15.93
CA LEU A 252 8.71 -8.02 15.82
C LEU A 252 9.65 -6.81 15.84
N ALA A 253 9.49 -5.90 14.89
CA ALA A 253 10.22 -4.63 14.84
C ALA A 253 9.24 -3.51 14.47
N THR A 254 8.78 -2.78 15.48
CA THR A 254 7.71 -1.78 15.32
C THR A 254 8.14 -0.38 15.78
N ASN A 255 7.51 0.65 15.24
CA ASN A 255 7.77 2.04 15.62
C ASN A 255 7.05 2.43 16.92
N SER A 256 5.95 1.75 17.23
CA SER A 256 5.11 2.03 18.39
C SER A 256 5.82 1.70 19.69
N ASP A 257 5.38 2.34 20.77
CA ASP A 257 5.96 2.13 22.10
C ASP A 257 5.57 0.77 22.70
N TYR A 258 6.21 0.40 23.82
CA TYR A 258 5.94 -0.88 24.46
C TYR A 258 4.51 -1.02 25.02
N ASN A 259 3.97 0.02 25.64
CA ASN A 259 2.67 -0.06 26.32
C ASN A 259 1.56 -0.27 25.29
N TYR A 260 1.64 0.48 24.19
CA TYR A 260 0.75 0.33 23.05
C TYR A 260 0.89 -1.06 22.41
N THR A 261 2.13 -1.46 22.10
CA THR A 261 2.43 -2.77 21.53
C THR A 261 1.91 -3.91 22.41
N GLU A 262 2.12 -3.82 23.73
CA GLU A 262 1.67 -4.84 24.66
C GLU A 262 0.14 -4.95 24.68
N ALA A 263 -0.58 -3.83 24.69
CA ALA A 263 -2.04 -3.82 24.68
C ALA A 263 -2.61 -4.46 23.40
N ILE A 264 -2.10 -4.07 22.23
CA ILE A 264 -2.56 -4.59 20.93
C ILE A 264 -2.18 -6.06 20.75
N MET A 265 -0.95 -6.45 21.08
CA MET A 265 -0.48 -7.82 20.88
C MET A 265 -1.11 -8.81 21.87
N LYS A 266 -1.37 -8.41 23.11
CA LYS A 266 -2.18 -9.22 24.04
C LYS A 266 -3.57 -9.47 23.47
N TYR A 267 -4.21 -8.41 22.96
CA TYR A 267 -5.52 -8.54 22.35
C TYR A 267 -5.49 -9.47 21.13
N LEU A 268 -4.55 -9.29 20.20
CA LEU A 268 -4.46 -10.10 18.98
C LEU A 268 -4.10 -11.57 19.20
N LEU A 269 -3.15 -11.85 20.09
CA LEU A 269 -2.54 -13.19 20.21
C LEU A 269 -2.96 -13.97 21.46
N GLU A 270 -3.45 -13.32 22.53
CA GLU A 270 -3.80 -14.02 23.78
C GLU A 270 -5.31 -14.23 23.97
N SER A 271 -6.17 -13.41 23.34
CA SER A 271 -7.61 -13.40 23.61
C SER A 271 -8.32 -14.74 23.33
N ASN A 272 -7.82 -15.54 22.38
CA ASN A 272 -8.51 -16.73 21.86
C ASN A 272 -7.76 -18.06 22.09
N ILE A 273 -6.66 -18.07 22.86
CA ILE A 273 -5.82 -19.28 23.05
C ILE A 273 -6.00 -19.89 24.44
N LYS A 274 -6.22 -21.21 24.48
CA LYS A 274 -6.16 -22.04 25.69
C LYS A 274 -5.15 -23.18 25.47
N PRO A 275 -4.14 -23.38 26.35
CA PRO A 275 -3.80 -22.59 27.55
C PRO A 275 -3.28 -21.19 27.19
N LYS A 276 -3.43 -20.22 28.11
CA LYS A 276 -2.95 -18.85 27.89
C LYS A 276 -1.44 -18.85 27.67
N LYS A 277 -1.02 -18.45 26.49
CA LYS A 277 0.38 -18.30 26.09
C LYS A 277 0.67 -16.81 25.95
N SER A 278 1.75 -16.31 26.55
CA SER A 278 2.18 -14.91 26.40
C SER A 278 2.44 -14.59 24.92
N TRP A 279 1.94 -13.46 24.41
CA TRP A 279 2.13 -13.03 23.02
C TRP A 279 3.63 -12.96 22.64
N ARG A 280 4.49 -12.61 23.61
CA ARG A 280 5.95 -12.54 23.43
C ARG A 280 6.56 -13.87 23.02
N SER A 281 5.96 -14.99 23.41
CA SER A 281 6.46 -16.34 23.08
C SER A 281 6.33 -16.71 21.59
N PHE A 282 5.54 -15.96 20.83
CA PHE A 282 5.44 -16.09 19.37
C PHE A 282 6.64 -15.47 18.65
N PHE A 283 7.51 -14.77 19.37
CA PHE A 283 8.67 -14.08 18.83
C PHE A 283 9.95 -14.57 19.51
N ASP A 284 11.01 -14.71 18.74
CA ASP A 284 12.37 -14.95 19.22
C ASP A 284 13.07 -13.63 19.59
N LEU A 285 12.63 -12.51 19.00
CA LEU A 285 13.07 -11.16 19.31
C LEU A 285 11.90 -10.17 19.19
N VAL A 286 11.81 -9.24 20.13
CA VAL A 286 10.84 -8.13 20.09
C VAL A 286 11.59 -6.81 20.24
N VAL A 287 11.43 -5.91 19.27
CA VAL A 287 12.01 -4.58 19.27
C VAL A 287 10.91 -3.53 19.03
N VAL A 288 10.72 -2.64 20.00
CA VAL A 288 9.80 -1.49 19.94
C VAL A 288 10.59 -0.20 19.70
N ASP A 289 9.91 0.93 19.49
CA ASP A 289 10.54 2.24 19.28
C ASP A 289 11.62 2.25 18.19
N THR A 290 11.46 1.44 17.12
CA THR A 290 12.54 1.24 16.13
C THR A 290 12.88 2.52 15.35
N ARG A 291 11.97 3.49 15.26
CA ARG A 291 12.12 4.75 14.51
C ARG A 291 12.50 4.53 13.05
N LYS A 292 11.91 3.53 12.39
CA LYS A 292 12.02 3.31 10.94
C LYS A 292 11.63 4.62 10.22
N PRO A 293 12.41 5.07 9.22
CA PRO A 293 13.46 4.34 8.50
C PRO A 293 14.87 4.38 9.11
N LEU A 294 15.09 5.13 10.20
CA LEU A 294 16.42 5.29 10.81
C LEU A 294 16.99 3.95 11.27
N PHE A 295 16.12 3.05 11.72
CA PHE A 295 16.41 1.67 12.08
C PHE A 295 17.26 0.90 11.06
N PHE A 296 16.98 1.07 9.76
CA PHE A 296 17.69 0.37 8.67
C PHE A 296 19.00 1.06 8.27
N ALA A 297 19.34 2.15 8.94
CA ALA A 297 20.53 2.96 8.74
C ALA A 297 21.43 2.86 9.99
N GLU A 298 21.80 4.00 10.57
CA GLU A 298 22.58 4.08 11.82
C GLU A 298 21.79 3.61 13.05
N GLY A 299 20.46 3.61 12.99
CA GLY A 299 19.60 3.22 14.10
C GLY A 299 19.71 4.15 15.30
N THR A 300 19.40 3.61 16.47
CA THR A 300 19.53 4.30 17.76
C THR A 300 20.19 3.38 18.78
N VAL A 301 20.47 3.90 19.97
CA VAL A 301 20.99 3.10 21.08
C VAL A 301 20.00 2.00 21.44
N LEU A 302 20.45 0.75 21.47
CA LEU A 302 19.65 -0.38 21.93
C LEU A 302 19.46 -0.32 23.45
N ARG A 303 18.21 -0.37 23.90
CA ARG A 303 17.84 -0.43 25.32
C ARG A 303 16.97 -1.63 25.62
N GLN A 304 16.87 -1.98 26.89
CA GLN A 304 15.97 -3.01 27.40
C GLN A 304 14.73 -2.34 28.00
N VAL A 305 13.55 -2.87 27.70
CA VAL A 305 12.29 -2.45 28.32
C VAL A 305 12.08 -3.23 29.61
N ASP A 306 11.73 -2.54 30.68
CA ASP A 306 11.17 -3.15 31.88
C ASP A 306 9.68 -3.45 31.62
N THR A 307 9.36 -4.72 31.45
CA THR A 307 8.01 -5.15 31.03
C THR A 307 6.96 -5.00 32.12
N ASP A 308 7.35 -4.79 33.37
CA ASP A 308 6.40 -4.58 34.47
C ASP A 308 5.95 -3.11 34.56
N THR A 309 6.85 -2.18 34.21
CA THR A 309 6.59 -0.73 34.27
C THR A 309 6.39 -0.06 32.91
N GLY A 310 6.77 -0.75 31.83
CA GLY A 310 6.80 -0.25 30.47
C GLY A 310 7.88 0.80 30.19
N LYS A 311 8.77 1.07 31.15
CA LYS A 311 9.84 2.07 31.02
C LYS A 311 11.12 1.44 30.49
N LEU A 312 11.97 2.27 29.90
CA LEU A 312 13.31 1.85 29.48
C LEU A 312 14.23 1.72 30.69
N ARG A 313 14.93 0.60 30.78
CA ARG A 313 16.03 0.45 31.74
C ARG A 313 17.16 1.42 31.39
N ILE A 314 17.82 1.93 32.43
CA ILE A 314 18.92 2.89 32.27
C ILE A 314 20.13 2.16 31.68
N GLY A 315 20.74 2.76 30.65
CA GLY A 315 21.94 2.26 30.00
C GLY A 315 21.69 1.64 28.62
N THR A 316 22.79 1.36 27.93
CA THR A 316 22.80 0.62 26.67
C THR A 316 22.81 -0.87 26.97
N TYR A 317 22.00 -1.65 26.28
CA TYR A 317 22.03 -3.11 26.41
C TYR A 317 23.24 -3.67 25.64
N THR A 318 24.12 -4.40 26.35
CA THR A 318 25.32 -5.02 25.78
C THR A 318 25.37 -6.55 25.99
N GLY A 319 24.26 -7.15 26.43
CA GLY A 319 24.17 -8.59 26.69
C GLY A 319 23.82 -9.40 25.43
N ASP A 320 23.80 -10.73 25.59
CA ASP A 320 23.30 -11.65 24.56
C ASP A 320 21.77 -11.62 24.44
N LEU A 321 21.23 -12.26 23.40
CA LEU A 321 19.78 -12.42 23.26
C LEU A 321 19.20 -13.21 24.44
N ALA A 322 18.31 -12.58 25.21
CA ALA A 322 17.65 -13.21 26.36
C ALA A 322 16.17 -13.47 26.05
N HIS A 323 15.72 -14.72 26.21
CA HIS A 323 14.35 -15.11 25.89
C HIS A 323 13.32 -14.31 26.70
N GLY A 324 12.27 -13.83 26.03
CA GLY A 324 11.20 -13.03 26.65
C GLY A 324 11.57 -11.57 26.94
N THR A 325 12.81 -11.16 26.65
CA THR A 325 13.24 -9.76 26.75
C THR A 325 12.66 -8.93 25.62
N VAL A 326 12.28 -7.69 25.93
CA VAL A 326 11.84 -6.70 24.95
C VAL A 326 12.89 -5.61 24.85
N TYR A 327 13.25 -5.27 23.62
CA TYR A 327 14.24 -4.26 23.30
C TYR A 327 13.56 -3.00 22.75
N SER A 328 14.22 -1.86 22.87
CA SER A 328 13.77 -0.58 22.34
C SER A 328 14.89 0.08 21.54
N GLY A 329 14.54 0.64 20.38
CA GLY A 329 15.49 1.30 19.48
C GLY A 329 16.38 0.31 18.73
N GLY A 330 17.70 0.52 18.78
CA GLY A 330 18.66 -0.31 18.06
C GLY A 330 18.69 -0.05 16.55
N SER A 331 19.23 -1.03 15.81
CA SER A 331 19.32 -1.01 14.34
C SER A 331 19.03 -2.39 13.76
N SER A 332 18.82 -2.45 12.45
CA SER A 332 18.67 -3.71 11.71
C SER A 332 19.89 -4.63 11.83
N ASP A 333 21.09 -4.06 11.99
CA ASP A 333 22.34 -4.82 12.12
C ASP A 333 22.34 -5.57 13.46
N ILE A 334 21.92 -4.90 14.53
CA ILE A 334 21.76 -5.50 15.85
C ILE A 334 20.76 -6.65 15.82
N VAL A 335 19.65 -6.53 15.06
CA VAL A 335 18.71 -7.65 14.86
C VAL A 335 19.38 -8.83 14.19
N CYS A 336 20.17 -8.58 13.14
CA CYS A 336 20.92 -9.63 12.44
C CYS A 336 21.91 -10.33 13.38
N ASP A 337 22.62 -9.56 14.22
CA ASP A 337 23.61 -10.08 15.17
C ASP A 337 22.96 -10.92 16.27
N LEU A 338 21.91 -10.40 16.91
CA LEU A 338 21.18 -11.10 17.99
C LEU A 338 20.55 -12.41 17.47
N LEU A 339 19.97 -12.38 16.27
CA LEU A 339 19.35 -13.55 15.66
C LEU A 339 20.35 -14.43 14.89
N LYS A 340 21.61 -14.00 14.71
CA LYS A 340 22.64 -14.70 13.94
C LYS A 340 22.18 -15.07 12.52
N VAL A 341 21.58 -14.11 11.81
CA VAL A 341 21.05 -14.25 10.45
C VAL A 341 21.60 -13.16 9.53
N LYS A 342 21.64 -13.41 8.22
CA LYS A 342 22.02 -12.38 7.24
C LYS A 342 20.78 -11.79 6.60
N GLY A 343 20.91 -10.60 6.01
CA GLY A 343 19.78 -9.89 5.40
C GLY A 343 19.02 -10.71 4.34
N MET A 344 19.72 -11.49 3.52
CA MET A 344 19.09 -12.34 2.49
C MET A 344 18.26 -13.50 3.06
N ASP A 345 18.47 -13.86 4.32
CA ASP A 345 17.73 -14.91 5.03
C ASP A 345 16.45 -14.37 5.68
N ILE A 346 16.27 -13.04 5.67
CA ILE A 346 15.15 -12.34 6.31
C ILE A 346 14.08 -12.01 5.27
N LEU A 347 12.84 -12.43 5.54
CA LEU A 347 11.64 -11.86 4.92
C LEU A 347 11.01 -10.87 5.89
N TYR A 348 11.08 -9.58 5.58
CA TYR A 348 10.45 -8.53 6.38
C TYR A 348 9.09 -8.14 5.78
N VAL A 349 8.07 -8.19 6.63
CA VAL A 349 6.67 -7.95 6.32
C VAL A 349 6.25 -6.63 6.93
N GLY A 350 5.78 -5.69 6.13
CA GLY A 350 5.34 -4.36 6.58
C GLY A 350 4.39 -3.70 5.57
N ASP A 351 3.68 -2.65 5.98
CA ASP A 351 2.77 -1.88 5.13
C ASP A 351 3.39 -0.57 4.61
N HIS A 352 4.41 -0.05 5.30
CA HIS A 352 5.02 1.22 4.97
C HIS A 352 6.04 1.07 3.83
N ILE A 353 5.63 1.38 2.60
CA ILE A 353 6.43 1.22 1.38
C ILE A 353 7.83 1.86 1.47
N PHE A 354 7.95 3.00 2.15
CA PHE A 354 9.24 3.68 2.29
C PHE A 354 10.04 3.17 3.48
N GLY A 355 9.43 3.18 4.67
CA GLY A 355 10.13 2.90 5.94
C GLY A 355 10.48 1.44 6.10
N ASP A 356 9.58 0.52 5.75
CA ASP A 356 9.77 -0.91 5.92
C ASP A 356 10.40 -1.55 4.70
N ILE A 357 9.87 -1.27 3.51
CA ILE A 357 10.19 -2.03 2.31
C ILE A 357 11.38 -1.44 1.56
N LEU A 358 11.31 -0.17 1.14
CA LEU A 358 12.36 0.46 0.34
C LEU A 358 13.70 0.49 1.09
N LYS A 359 13.67 0.86 2.38
CA LYS A 359 14.91 1.04 3.17
C LYS A 359 15.54 -0.28 3.58
N SER A 360 14.76 -1.27 4.01
CA SER A 360 15.30 -2.63 4.27
C SER A 360 15.89 -3.25 3.02
N LYS A 361 15.22 -3.09 1.86
CA LYS A 361 15.70 -3.60 0.57
C LYS A 361 17.01 -2.94 0.15
N LYS A 362 17.07 -1.60 0.15
CA LYS A 362 18.23 -0.85 -0.36
C LYS A 362 19.43 -0.87 0.56
N ARG A 363 19.23 -0.76 1.87
CA ARG A 363 20.34 -0.65 2.83
C ARG A 363 20.83 -2.02 3.29
N GLN A 364 19.92 -2.98 3.47
CA GLN A 364 20.23 -4.25 4.12
C GLN A 364 20.05 -5.48 3.20
N GLY A 365 19.51 -5.30 1.99
CA GLY A 365 19.29 -6.41 1.05
C GLY A 365 18.23 -7.40 1.51
N TRP A 366 17.36 -7.02 2.44
CA TRP A 366 16.32 -7.91 2.97
C TRP A 366 15.34 -8.34 1.89
N LYS A 367 14.78 -9.54 2.02
CA LYS A 367 13.59 -9.92 1.26
C LYS A 367 12.38 -9.21 1.86
N THR A 368 11.43 -8.85 1.01
CA THR A 368 10.36 -7.92 1.39
C THR A 368 8.99 -8.43 0.99
N PHE A 369 8.05 -8.32 1.92
CA PHE A 369 6.63 -8.56 1.71
C PHE A 369 5.87 -7.28 2.07
N LEU A 370 5.23 -6.65 1.09
CA LEU A 370 4.41 -5.46 1.34
C LEU A 370 2.95 -5.86 1.58
N VAL A 371 2.40 -5.45 2.72
CA VAL A 371 0.96 -5.54 3.00
C VAL A 371 0.28 -4.30 2.42
N VAL A 372 -0.74 -4.49 1.57
CA VAL A 372 -1.50 -3.44 0.90
C VAL A 372 -2.99 -3.69 1.15
N PRO A 373 -3.55 -3.28 2.30
CA PRO A 373 -4.93 -3.59 2.67
C PRO A 373 -5.97 -3.18 1.63
N GLU A 374 -5.74 -2.07 0.93
CA GLU A 374 -6.65 -1.56 -0.10
C GLU A 374 -6.75 -2.47 -1.32
N LEU A 375 -5.81 -3.40 -1.49
CA LEU A 375 -5.73 -4.28 -2.65
C LEU A 375 -6.98 -5.14 -2.84
N THR A 376 -7.66 -5.54 -1.76
CA THR A 376 -8.93 -6.29 -1.85
C THR A 376 -10.00 -5.48 -2.59
N LYS A 377 -10.18 -4.20 -2.23
CA LYS A 377 -11.12 -3.29 -2.92
C LYS A 377 -10.64 -2.97 -4.33
N GLU A 378 -9.34 -2.70 -4.50
CA GLU A 378 -8.74 -2.38 -5.81
C GLU A 378 -8.96 -3.49 -6.83
N LEU A 379 -8.76 -4.75 -6.43
CA LEU A 379 -8.93 -5.91 -7.32
C LEU A 379 -10.40 -6.17 -7.65
N GLN A 380 -11.31 -5.96 -6.70
CA GLN A 380 -12.75 -6.03 -6.95
C GLN A 380 -13.18 -5.00 -8.00
N VAL A 381 -12.81 -3.73 -7.80
CA VAL A 381 -13.14 -2.65 -8.76
C VAL A 381 -12.48 -2.89 -10.11
N TRP A 382 -11.25 -3.40 -10.12
CA TRP A 382 -10.56 -3.77 -11.35
C TRP A 382 -11.34 -4.81 -12.16
N GLU A 383 -11.80 -5.89 -11.51
CA GLU A 383 -12.57 -6.95 -12.18
C GLU A 383 -13.90 -6.40 -12.71
N ASP A 384 -14.60 -5.60 -11.89
CA ASP A 384 -15.90 -5.01 -12.25
C ASP A 384 -15.80 -3.99 -13.40
N LYS A 385 -14.65 -3.32 -13.53
CA LYS A 385 -14.42 -2.23 -14.50
C LYS A 385 -13.41 -2.56 -15.60
N LYS A 386 -12.97 -3.81 -15.72
CA LYS A 386 -11.94 -4.25 -16.69
C LYS A 386 -12.23 -3.83 -18.14
N ASN A 387 -13.50 -3.76 -18.54
CA ASN A 387 -13.91 -3.35 -19.88
C ASN A 387 -13.51 -1.90 -20.19
N LEU A 388 -13.57 -0.99 -19.20
CA LEU A 388 -13.12 0.40 -19.38
C LEU A 388 -11.61 0.46 -19.61
N PHE A 389 -10.85 -0.41 -18.94
CA PHE A 389 -9.40 -0.48 -19.09
C PHE A 389 -9.00 -1.06 -20.44
N GLU A 390 -9.64 -2.13 -20.91
CA GLU A 390 -9.37 -2.69 -22.24
C GLU A 390 -9.77 -1.70 -23.35
N GLU A 391 -10.86 -0.94 -23.20
CA GLU A 391 -11.21 0.14 -24.14
C GLU A 391 -10.12 1.23 -24.19
N LEU A 392 -9.64 1.67 -23.01
CA LEU A 392 -8.56 2.66 -22.94
C LEU A 392 -7.28 2.16 -23.62
N LYS A 393 -6.92 0.89 -23.41
CA LYS A 393 -5.77 0.24 -24.04
C LYS A 393 -5.93 0.11 -25.56
N HIS A 394 -7.12 -0.20 -26.05
CA HIS A 394 -7.39 -0.22 -27.49
C HIS A 394 -7.24 1.16 -28.12
N LEU A 395 -7.67 2.22 -27.43
CA LEU A 395 -7.47 3.59 -27.91
C LEU A 395 -5.99 3.99 -27.92
N ASP A 396 -5.21 3.58 -26.91
CA ASP A 396 -3.75 3.77 -26.89
C ASP A 396 -3.07 3.09 -28.09
N ILE A 397 -3.46 1.84 -28.40
CA ILE A 397 -2.94 1.10 -29.57
C ILE A 397 -3.34 1.78 -30.87
N PHE A 398 -4.61 2.17 -31.00
CA PHE A 398 -5.13 2.84 -32.19
C PHE A 398 -4.41 4.17 -32.45
N LEU A 399 -4.17 4.95 -31.39
CA LEU A 399 -3.39 6.18 -31.45
C LEU A 399 -1.95 5.91 -31.95
N ALA A 400 -1.31 4.85 -31.44
CA ALA A 400 0.02 4.46 -31.90
C ALA A 400 0.06 4.04 -33.38
N ASP A 401 -0.97 3.32 -33.84
CA ASP A 401 -1.06 2.90 -35.25
C ASP A 401 -1.27 4.08 -36.22
N LEU A 402 -1.96 5.15 -35.81
CA LEU A 402 -2.10 6.37 -36.61
C LEU A 402 -0.75 7.04 -36.92
N TYR A 403 0.18 7.02 -35.97
CA TYR A 403 1.51 7.61 -36.11
C TYR A 403 2.57 6.66 -36.68
N LYS A 404 2.26 5.37 -36.84
CA LYS A 404 3.22 4.29 -37.13
C LYS A 404 4.03 4.46 -38.41
N HIS A 405 3.41 5.04 -39.44
CA HIS A 405 4.01 5.22 -40.76
C HIS A 405 4.45 6.67 -41.01
N MET A 406 4.37 7.52 -39.99
CA MET A 406 4.84 8.88 -40.05
C MET A 406 6.33 8.94 -39.69
N ASP A 407 7.04 9.80 -40.39
CA ASP A 407 8.45 10.09 -40.16
C ASP A 407 8.69 11.57 -39.91
N SER A 408 9.94 11.97 -39.68
CA SER A 408 10.30 13.38 -39.46
C SER A 408 10.03 14.31 -40.65
N GLY A 409 9.74 13.75 -41.84
CA GLY A 409 9.40 14.50 -43.05
C GLY A 409 7.89 14.68 -43.25
N SER A 410 7.07 13.98 -42.46
CA SER A 410 5.61 14.00 -42.56
C SER A 410 5.07 15.36 -42.12
N LYS A 411 4.37 16.06 -43.03
CA LYS A 411 3.79 17.40 -42.79
C LYS A 411 2.36 17.38 -42.30
N GLU A 412 1.63 16.30 -42.58
CA GLU A 412 0.25 16.12 -42.13
C GLU A 412 0.25 15.48 -40.75
N CYS A 413 -0.43 16.11 -39.78
CA CYS A 413 -0.63 15.56 -38.45
C CYS A 413 -2.07 15.03 -38.34
N PRO A 414 -2.29 13.76 -37.95
CA PRO A 414 -3.64 13.25 -37.74
C PRO A 414 -4.35 14.04 -36.63
N ASP A 415 -5.63 14.33 -36.82
CA ASP A 415 -6.45 14.92 -35.76
C ASP A 415 -6.79 13.85 -34.71
N ILE A 416 -6.24 14.02 -33.51
CA ILE A 416 -6.41 13.10 -32.39
C ILE A 416 -7.33 13.66 -31.30
N SER A 417 -7.94 14.83 -31.52
CA SER A 417 -8.74 15.54 -30.52
C SER A 417 -9.89 14.69 -29.95
N THR A 418 -10.62 13.99 -30.83
CA THR A 418 -11.74 13.12 -30.44
C THR A 418 -11.27 11.90 -29.65
N ILE A 419 -10.13 11.30 -30.05
CA ILE A 419 -9.54 10.15 -29.37
C ILE A 419 -9.07 10.56 -27.97
N GLN A 420 -8.33 11.67 -27.87
CA GLN A 420 -7.87 12.23 -26.60
C GLN A 420 -9.03 12.57 -25.67
N MET A 421 -10.10 13.18 -26.19
CA MET A 421 -11.30 13.46 -25.41
C MET A 421 -11.94 12.18 -24.86
N ARG A 422 -12.05 11.13 -25.70
CA ARG A 422 -12.58 9.83 -25.26
C ARG A 422 -11.69 9.20 -24.19
N MET A 423 -10.37 9.21 -24.37
CA MET A 423 -9.41 8.70 -23.38
C MET A 423 -9.51 9.43 -22.04
N ASN A 424 -9.67 10.76 -22.06
CA ASN A 424 -9.84 11.57 -20.85
C ASN A 424 -11.13 11.21 -20.11
N VAL A 425 -12.25 11.04 -20.85
CA VAL A 425 -13.53 10.62 -20.25
C VAL A 425 -13.45 9.22 -19.64
N LEU A 426 -12.82 8.27 -20.34
CA LEU A 426 -12.63 6.90 -19.82
C LEU A 426 -11.73 6.90 -18.58
N THR A 427 -10.63 7.66 -18.63
CA THR A 427 -9.72 7.83 -17.49
C THR A 427 -10.48 8.36 -16.27
N TYR A 428 -11.25 9.43 -16.45
CA TYR A 428 -12.07 9.99 -15.36
C TYR A 428 -13.08 8.98 -14.80
N ARG A 429 -13.84 8.30 -15.67
CA ARG A 429 -14.84 7.30 -15.24
C ARG A 429 -14.21 6.13 -14.50
N MET A 430 -13.06 5.67 -14.97
CA MET A 430 -12.32 4.59 -14.33
C MET A 430 -11.79 5.03 -12.97
N ASP A 431 -11.12 6.18 -12.89
CA ASP A 431 -10.56 6.70 -11.65
C ASP A 431 -11.66 6.91 -10.59
N MET A 432 -12.78 7.53 -10.96
CA MET A 432 -13.92 7.73 -10.06
C MET A 432 -14.53 6.43 -9.50
N SER A 433 -14.30 5.29 -10.14
CA SER A 433 -14.77 3.99 -9.62
C SER A 433 -14.01 3.54 -8.36
N TYR A 434 -12.82 4.09 -8.10
CA TYR A 434 -12.01 3.79 -6.92
C TYR A 434 -12.26 4.79 -5.78
N GLY A 435 -12.50 6.06 -6.15
CA GLY A 435 -12.67 7.21 -5.26
C GLY A 435 -12.33 8.51 -5.99
N GLN A 436 -12.47 9.66 -5.33
CA GLN A 436 -12.25 10.97 -5.96
C GLN A 436 -10.77 11.18 -6.34
N MET A 437 -9.83 10.62 -5.57
CA MET A 437 -8.40 10.62 -5.91
C MET A 437 -7.97 9.40 -6.75
N GLY A 438 -8.90 8.56 -7.20
CA GLY A 438 -8.66 7.40 -8.05
C GLY A 438 -7.90 6.25 -7.39
N SER A 439 -7.48 5.27 -8.20
CA SER A 439 -6.79 4.05 -7.75
C SER A 439 -5.43 4.37 -7.09
N LEU A 440 -5.06 3.62 -6.05
CA LEU A 440 -3.72 3.63 -5.45
C LEU A 440 -2.61 3.37 -6.50
N LEU A 441 -2.91 2.55 -7.51
CA LEU A 441 -1.91 2.04 -8.44
C LEU A 441 -1.79 2.85 -9.74
N ARG A 442 -2.83 3.60 -10.12
CA ARG A 442 -2.87 4.28 -11.42
C ARG A 442 -3.80 5.49 -11.48
N SER A 443 -3.64 6.27 -12.54
CA SER A 443 -4.66 7.16 -13.11
C SER A 443 -4.70 6.90 -14.61
N GLY A 444 -5.83 6.40 -15.12
CA GLY A 444 -5.88 5.93 -16.50
C GLY A 444 -4.85 4.82 -16.78
N SER A 445 -4.10 4.97 -17.88
CA SER A 445 -3.00 4.08 -18.24
C SER A 445 -1.69 4.37 -17.48
N ARG A 446 -1.61 5.48 -16.72
CA ARG A 446 -0.38 5.93 -16.06
C ARG A 446 -0.27 5.40 -14.65
N GLN A 447 0.87 4.78 -14.32
CA GLN A 447 1.15 4.26 -12.99
C GLN A 447 1.49 5.37 -12.00
N THR A 448 1.07 5.20 -10.74
CA THR A 448 1.44 6.10 -9.64
C THR A 448 2.88 5.87 -9.18
N LEU A 449 3.40 6.83 -8.43
CA LEU A 449 4.63 6.66 -7.65
C LEU A 449 4.58 5.40 -6.77
N PHE A 450 3.47 5.21 -6.06
CA PHE A 450 3.27 4.06 -5.18
C PHE A 450 3.39 2.74 -5.93
N ALA A 451 2.71 2.59 -7.08
CA ALA A 451 2.79 1.38 -7.91
C ALA A 451 4.23 1.08 -8.35
N SER A 452 4.96 2.11 -8.81
CA SER A 452 6.34 1.94 -9.23
C SER A 452 7.26 1.52 -8.06
N GLN A 453 7.07 2.09 -6.88
CA GLN A 453 7.81 1.69 -5.68
C GLN A 453 7.46 0.27 -5.24
N LEU A 454 6.18 -0.11 -5.26
CA LEU A 454 5.71 -1.46 -4.98
C LEU A 454 6.41 -2.47 -5.90
N MET A 455 6.34 -2.27 -7.22
CA MET A 455 6.97 -3.16 -8.20
C MET A 455 8.50 -3.21 -8.03
N ARG A 456 9.13 -2.08 -7.70
CA ARG A 456 10.59 -1.97 -7.61
C ARG A 456 11.18 -2.51 -6.30
N TYR A 457 10.48 -2.38 -5.18
CA TYR A 457 11.06 -2.65 -3.85
C TYR A 457 10.42 -3.83 -3.13
N ALA A 458 9.12 -4.08 -3.27
CA ALA A 458 8.46 -5.24 -2.65
C ALA A 458 8.69 -6.51 -3.49
N ASP A 459 9.36 -7.54 -2.96
CA ASP A 459 9.53 -8.82 -3.66
C ASP A 459 8.20 -9.54 -3.80
N LEU A 460 7.44 -9.57 -2.70
CA LEU A 460 6.09 -10.09 -2.58
C LEU A 460 5.14 -8.98 -2.11
N TYR A 461 3.86 -9.07 -2.45
CA TYR A 461 2.84 -8.21 -1.87
C TYR A 461 1.48 -8.91 -1.82
N SER A 462 0.63 -8.50 -0.90
CA SER A 462 -0.74 -9.01 -0.76
C SER A 462 -1.62 -8.07 0.07
N SER A 463 -2.92 -8.32 0.12
CA SER A 463 -3.85 -7.58 0.98
C SER A 463 -3.62 -7.83 2.47
N THR A 464 -3.12 -9.02 2.83
CA THR A 464 -2.80 -9.42 4.20
C THR A 464 -1.59 -10.35 4.23
N CYS A 465 -0.79 -10.29 5.30
CA CYS A 465 0.28 -11.26 5.52
C CYS A 465 -0.24 -12.68 5.77
N LEU A 466 -1.51 -12.82 6.16
CA LEU A 466 -2.15 -14.12 6.41
C LEU A 466 -2.21 -14.99 5.15
N ASN A 467 -2.14 -14.39 3.96
CA ASN A 467 -2.16 -15.14 2.71
C ASN A 467 -0.97 -16.09 2.55
N LEU A 468 0.11 -15.90 3.32
CA LEU A 468 1.20 -16.86 3.42
C LEU A 468 0.76 -18.23 3.95
N LEU A 469 -0.34 -18.33 4.72
CA LEU A 469 -0.88 -19.61 5.22
C LEU A 469 -1.29 -20.58 4.11
N HIS A 470 -1.59 -20.06 2.92
CA HIS A 470 -2.04 -20.86 1.78
C HIS A 470 -0.89 -21.43 0.94
N TYR A 471 0.36 -21.19 1.36
CA TYR A 471 1.56 -21.65 0.66
C TYR A 471 2.41 -22.52 1.60
N PRO A 472 2.97 -23.64 1.12
CA PRO A 472 3.92 -24.42 1.92
C PRO A 472 5.24 -23.65 2.08
N PHE A 473 5.99 -23.89 3.16
CA PHE A 473 7.27 -23.18 3.39
C PHE A 473 8.41 -23.57 2.43
N ASN A 474 8.21 -24.56 1.56
CA ASN A 474 9.11 -24.86 0.44
C ASN A 474 8.63 -24.29 -0.89
N TYR A 475 7.63 -23.39 -0.88
CA TYR A 475 7.10 -22.79 -2.09
C TYR A 475 8.11 -21.86 -2.78
N LEU A 476 8.15 -21.94 -4.09
CA LEU A 476 8.90 -21.03 -4.96
C LEU A 476 7.93 -20.05 -5.62
N PHE A 477 7.96 -18.80 -5.16
CA PHE A 477 7.32 -17.70 -5.86
C PHE A 477 8.14 -17.36 -7.12
N ILE A 478 7.49 -17.31 -8.28
CA ILE A 478 8.14 -17.07 -9.57
C ILE A 478 7.58 -15.79 -10.19
N ALA A 479 8.49 -14.86 -10.51
CA ALA A 479 8.21 -13.75 -11.41
C ALA A 479 8.83 -14.04 -12.79
N PRO A 480 8.17 -13.66 -13.90
CA PRO A 480 8.76 -13.77 -15.22
C PRO A 480 10.03 -12.91 -15.33
N PRO A 481 11.07 -13.35 -16.07
CA PRO A 481 12.28 -12.57 -16.28
C PRO A 481 11.94 -11.28 -17.05
N VAL A 482 12.53 -10.16 -16.61
CA VAL A 482 12.38 -8.87 -17.29
C VAL A 482 13.34 -8.84 -18.48
N LEU A 483 12.79 -8.75 -19.70
CA LEU A 483 13.55 -8.59 -20.93
C LEU A 483 13.59 -7.11 -21.31
N VAL A 484 14.78 -6.60 -21.67
CA VAL A 484 14.87 -5.34 -22.42
C VAL A 484 14.34 -5.64 -23.81
N SER A 485 13.23 -5.03 -24.19
CA SER A 485 12.55 -5.34 -25.45
C SER A 485 13.43 -5.00 -26.67
N PRO A 486 13.75 -5.96 -27.55
CA PRO A 486 14.29 -5.67 -28.89
C PRO A 486 13.19 -5.38 -29.92
N LEU A 487 11.90 -5.47 -29.56
CA LEU A 487 10.75 -5.43 -30.48
C LEU A 487 10.47 -4.06 -31.13
N TYR A 488 11.26 -3.01 -30.82
CA TYR A 488 11.27 -1.75 -31.56
C TYR A 488 12.55 -1.54 -32.39
N ALA A 489 13.54 -2.43 -32.29
CA ALA A 489 14.84 -2.29 -32.97
C ALA A 489 14.97 -3.12 -34.26
N ALA A 490 13.96 -3.90 -34.64
CA ALA A 490 14.00 -4.74 -35.84
C ALA A 490 12.66 -4.78 -36.58
N ARG A 491 12.35 -3.70 -37.29
CA ARG A 491 11.62 -3.76 -38.57
C ARG A 491 12.40 -2.96 -39.61
N GLY A 492 13.67 -3.33 -39.78
CA GLY A 492 14.43 -3.04 -40.99
C GLY A 492 14.35 -4.26 -41.90
N ASP A 493 13.83 -4.05 -43.11
CA ASP A 493 13.91 -4.93 -44.27
C ASP A 493 13.56 -6.42 -44.12
N VAL A 494 12.32 -6.75 -44.48
CA VAL A 494 12.05 -7.99 -45.21
C VAL A 494 11.78 -7.62 -46.68
N SER A 495 12.84 -7.20 -47.36
CA SER A 495 12.89 -7.09 -48.82
C SER A 495 14.06 -7.91 -49.34
N LYS A 496 13.96 -9.24 -49.17
CA LYS A 496 14.65 -10.28 -49.95
C LYS A 496 14.38 -11.64 -49.32
N LEU A 497 13.46 -12.38 -49.91
CA LEU A 497 13.55 -13.83 -50.10
C LEU A 497 12.44 -14.23 -51.09
N SER A 498 12.90 -14.85 -52.19
CA SER A 498 12.25 -15.22 -53.46
C SER A 498 11.74 -14.09 -54.34
#